data_AF-A0A376TGS5-F1
#
_entry.id   AF-A0A376TGS5-F1
#
_cell.length_a   1.000
_cell.length_b   1.000
_cell.length_c   1.000
_cell.angle_alpha   90.00
_cell.angle_beta   90.00
_cell.angle_gamma   90.00
#
_symmetry.space_group_name_H-M   'P 1'
#
loop_
_entity.id
_entity.type
_entity.pdbx_description
1 polymer ?
#
loop_
_entity_poly.entity_id
_entity_poly.type
_entity_poly.pdbx_seq_one_letter_code
_entity_poly.pdbx_strand_id
1 'polypeptide(L)'
;MLLHKLPVKRLQLADGSTALVTTVYDLTLANYGLERGLNDVNCATSYDDVKAYTPAWAEQITGVSRSQIIRIAREFADNADKTHGRSMIIVGAGLNHWYHLDMNYRGLINMLIFCGCVGQSGGGWAHYVGQEKTASANRLAAAGVCP
;
A
#
# COMPACT_ATOMS: atom_id res chain seq x y z
N MET A 1 3.73 12.98 -18.37
CA MET A 1 2.46 13.14 -17.63
C MET A 1 1.59 11.94 -17.97
N LEU A 2 1.09 11.19 -16.98
CA LEU A 2 0.17 10.07 -17.18
C LEU A 2 -1.26 10.56 -17.03
N LEU A 3 -2.12 10.26 -18.00
CA LEU A 3 -3.53 10.62 -17.99
C LEU A 3 -4.36 9.34 -17.84
N HIS A 4 -5.22 9.30 -16.82
CA HIS A 4 -6.08 8.15 -16.56
C HIS A 4 -7.56 8.47 -16.76
N LYS A 5 -8.33 7.46 -17.13
CA LYS A 5 -9.79 7.53 -17.24
C LYS A 5 -10.42 7.15 -15.90
N LEU A 6 -11.13 8.10 -15.28
CA LEU A 6 -11.77 7.92 -13.97
C LEU A 6 -13.30 8.05 -14.07
N PRO A 7 -14.07 7.22 -13.35
CA PRO A 7 -15.49 7.46 -13.17
C PRO A 7 -15.70 8.70 -12.29
N VAL A 8 -16.54 9.63 -12.74
CA VAL A 8 -16.82 10.88 -12.03
C VAL A 8 -18.32 11.11 -11.89
N LYS A 9 -18.71 11.84 -10.85
CA LYS A 9 -20.06 12.39 -10.68
C LYS A 9 -19.99 13.90 -10.57
N ARG A 10 -20.93 14.61 -11.22
CA ARG A 10 -21.09 16.06 -11.07
C ARG A 10 -21.95 16.35 -9.84
N LEU A 11 -21.48 17.24 -8.98
CA LEU A 11 -22.21 17.73 -7.82
C LEU A 11 -22.37 19.25 -7.91
N GLN A 12 -23.47 19.76 -7.35
CA GLN A 12 -23.63 21.18 -7.06
C GLN A 12 -23.12 21.45 -5.64
N LEU A 13 -22.27 22.46 -5.50
CA LEU A 13 -21.68 22.86 -4.23
C LEU A 13 -22.58 23.85 -3.50
N ALA A 14 -22.27 24.10 -2.22
CA ALA A 14 -23.06 25.00 -1.36
C ALA A 14 -23.08 26.46 -1.86
N ASP A 15 -22.06 26.89 -2.60
CA ASP A 15 -21.97 28.22 -3.22
C ASP A 15 -22.72 28.31 -4.57
N GLY A 16 -23.39 27.23 -4.98
CA GLY A 16 -24.12 27.12 -6.25
C GLY A 16 -23.27 26.70 -7.45
N SER A 17 -21.94 26.64 -7.33
CA SER A 17 -21.04 26.18 -8.40
C SER A 17 -21.13 24.67 -8.61
N THR A 18 -20.52 24.14 -9.67
CA THR A 18 -20.48 22.68 -9.93
C THR A 18 -19.06 22.13 -9.96
N ALA A 19 -18.88 20.92 -9.43
CA ALA A 19 -17.61 20.21 -9.43
C ALA A 19 -17.79 18.75 -9.86
N LEU A 20 -16.73 18.16 -10.43
CA LEU A 20 -16.64 16.72 -10.66
C LEU A 20 -15.89 16.08 -9.48
N VAL A 21 -16.41 14.97 -8.97
CA VAL A 21 -15.79 14.22 -7.88
C VAL A 21 -15.62 12.75 -8.26
N THR A 22 -14.62 12.11 -7.67
CA THR A 22 -14.35 10.67 -7.75
C THR A 22 -13.89 10.18 -6.37
N THR A 23 -13.86 8.87 -6.16
CA THR A 23 -13.46 8.31 -4.86
C THR A 23 -11.94 8.15 -4.78
N VAL A 24 -11.39 8.12 -3.56
CA VAL A 24 -9.98 7.77 -3.33
C VAL A 24 -9.69 6.36 -3.84
N TYR A 25 -10.66 5.45 -3.78
CA TYR A 25 -10.53 4.10 -4.32
C TYR A 25 -10.29 4.13 -5.84
N ASP A 26 -11.13 4.85 -6.59
CA ASP A 26 -10.98 4.96 -8.04
C ASP A 26 -9.64 5.60 -8.44
N LEU A 27 -9.23 6.68 -7.75
CA LEU A 27 -7.92 7.32 -7.93
C LEU A 27 -6.77 6.36 -7.61
N THR A 28 -6.90 5.55 -6.57
CA THR A 28 -5.86 4.59 -6.16
C THR A 28 -5.69 3.51 -7.23
N LEU A 29 -6.79 2.92 -7.70
CA LEU A 29 -6.74 1.88 -8.74
C LEU A 29 -6.18 2.41 -10.06
N ALA A 30 -6.53 3.66 -10.44
CA ALA A 30 -5.96 4.33 -11.59
C ALA A 30 -4.46 4.58 -11.41
N ASN A 31 -4.01 5.06 -10.24
CA ASN A 31 -2.60 5.27 -9.94
C ASN A 31 -1.77 3.96 -10.02
N TYR A 32 -2.34 2.83 -9.62
CA TYR A 32 -1.72 1.50 -9.78
C TYR A 32 -1.84 0.92 -11.20
N GLY A 33 -2.43 1.67 -12.15
CA GLY A 33 -2.52 1.27 -13.56
C GLY A 33 -3.44 0.08 -13.82
N LEU A 34 -4.51 -0.10 -13.03
CA LEU A 34 -5.45 -1.21 -13.23
C LEU A 34 -6.51 -0.88 -14.29
N GLU A 35 -6.59 -1.67 -15.36
CA GLU A 35 -7.66 -1.58 -16.36
C GLU A 35 -8.99 -2.10 -15.78
N ARG A 36 -10.08 -1.37 -16.03
CA ARG A 36 -11.40 -1.59 -15.40
C ARG A 36 -12.58 -1.55 -16.39
N GLY A 37 -12.30 -1.76 -17.67
CA GLY A 37 -13.27 -1.70 -18.77
C GLY A 37 -13.45 -0.31 -19.39
N LEU A 38 -12.53 0.63 -19.11
CA LEU A 38 -12.55 2.00 -19.61
C LEU A 38 -11.63 2.20 -20.84
N ASN A 39 -10.86 1.16 -21.19
CA ASN A 39 -9.88 1.18 -22.28
C ASN A 39 -8.85 2.30 -22.07
N ASP A 40 -8.23 2.34 -20.89
CA ASP A 40 -7.19 3.30 -20.53
C ASP A 40 -5.83 2.81 -21.04
N VAL A 41 -5.27 3.55 -22.01
CA VAL A 41 -3.99 3.21 -22.66
C VAL A 41 -2.81 3.21 -21.68
N ASN A 42 -2.93 3.90 -20.55
CA ASN A 42 -1.90 3.95 -19.52
C ASN A 42 -2.07 2.87 -18.44
N CYS A 43 -3.19 2.15 -18.43
CA CYS A 43 -3.36 0.96 -17.59
C CYS A 43 -2.74 -0.28 -18.24
N ALA A 44 -2.35 -1.23 -17.40
CA ALA A 44 -1.78 -2.50 -17.83
C ALA A 44 -2.88 -3.49 -18.23
N THR A 45 -2.61 -4.22 -19.32
CA THR A 45 -3.43 -5.35 -19.77
C THR A 45 -2.93 -6.71 -19.25
N SER A 46 -1.69 -6.76 -18.75
CA SER A 46 -1.06 -7.92 -18.14
C SER A 46 0.05 -7.51 -17.19
N TYR A 47 0.58 -8.43 -16.38
CA TYR A 47 1.75 -8.17 -15.54
C TYR A 47 3.06 -7.98 -16.32
N ASP A 48 3.08 -8.38 -17.59
CA ASP A 48 4.23 -8.28 -18.48
C ASP A 48 4.30 -6.95 -19.25
N ASP A 49 3.22 -6.16 -19.23
CA ASP A 49 3.16 -4.84 -19.84
C ASP A 49 4.01 -3.84 -19.03
N VAL A 50 4.83 -3.04 -19.71
CA VAL A 50 5.69 -2.04 -19.05
C VAL A 50 4.88 -0.76 -18.84
N LYS A 51 3.98 -0.80 -17.84
CA LYS A 51 3.23 0.36 -17.34
C LYS A 51 3.62 0.68 -15.91
N ALA A 52 3.39 1.92 -15.48
CA ALA A 52 3.74 2.38 -14.15
C ALA A 52 3.25 1.38 -13.07
N TYR A 53 4.18 0.95 -12.21
CA TYR A 53 3.94 0.05 -11.08
C TYR A 53 3.54 -1.40 -11.39
N THR A 54 3.66 -1.85 -12.64
CA THR A 54 3.54 -3.28 -12.99
C THR A 54 4.74 -4.09 -12.51
N PRO A 55 4.64 -5.43 -12.39
CA PRO A 55 5.79 -6.30 -12.14
C PRO A 55 6.89 -6.16 -13.21
N ALA A 56 6.54 -6.06 -14.49
CA ALA A 56 7.51 -5.83 -15.57
C ALA A 56 8.23 -4.47 -15.44
N TRP A 57 7.50 -3.41 -15.07
CA TRP A 57 8.11 -2.11 -14.79
C TRP A 57 9.03 -2.16 -13.57
N ALA A 58 8.59 -2.79 -12.47
CA ALA A 58 9.36 -2.88 -11.24
C ALA A 58 10.65 -3.69 -11.41
N GLU A 59 10.63 -4.74 -12.26
CA GLU A 59 11.81 -5.52 -12.63
C GLU A 59 12.88 -4.63 -13.29
N GLN A 60 12.49 -3.73 -14.19
CA GLN A 60 13.43 -2.79 -14.83
C GLN A 60 14.03 -1.78 -13.84
N ILE A 61 13.25 -1.34 -12.85
CA ILE A 61 13.67 -0.34 -11.86
C ILE A 61 14.54 -0.96 -10.76
N THR A 62 14.19 -2.15 -10.29
CA THR A 62 14.79 -2.76 -9.08
C THR A 62 15.77 -3.89 -9.38
N GLY A 63 15.71 -4.48 -10.58
CA GLY A 63 16.44 -5.69 -10.93
C GLY A 63 15.85 -6.98 -10.34
N VAL A 64 14.77 -6.91 -9.55
CA VAL A 64 14.09 -8.10 -9.00
C VAL A 64 13.19 -8.72 -10.06
N SER A 65 13.33 -10.03 -10.29
CA SER A 65 12.48 -10.77 -11.24
C SER A 65 10.98 -10.54 -10.98
N ARG A 66 10.24 -10.19 -12.03
CA ARG A 66 8.78 -10.01 -12.01
C ARG A 66 8.06 -11.24 -11.48
N SER A 67 8.58 -12.45 -11.75
CA SER A 67 7.99 -13.70 -11.26
C SER A 67 8.07 -13.81 -9.73
N GLN A 68 9.14 -13.31 -9.12
CA GLN A 68 9.26 -13.23 -7.66
C GLN A 68 8.32 -12.18 -7.09
N ILE A 69 8.24 -11.00 -7.71
CA ILE A 69 7.31 -9.94 -7.30
C ILE A 69 5.87 -10.47 -7.27
N ILE A 70 5.43 -11.11 -8.36
CA ILE A 70 4.07 -11.68 -8.48
C ILE A 70 3.85 -12.78 -7.45
N ARG A 71 4.80 -13.70 -7.31
CA ARG A 71 4.68 -14.84 -6.40
C ARG A 71 4.54 -14.38 -4.96
N ILE A 72 5.47 -13.55 -4.48
CA ILE A 72 5.49 -13.11 -3.09
C ILE A 72 4.29 -12.21 -2.78
N ALA A 73 3.87 -11.32 -3.71
CA ALA A 73 2.67 -10.52 -3.52
C ALA A 73 1.41 -11.40 -3.36
N ARG A 74 1.30 -12.45 -4.18
CA ARG A 74 0.16 -13.38 -4.12
C ARG A 74 0.19 -14.23 -2.86
N GLU A 75 1.33 -14.81 -2.48
CA GLU A 75 1.49 -15.60 -1.25
C GLU A 75 1.22 -14.75 0.00
N PHE A 76 1.69 -13.49 0.02
CA PHE A 76 1.47 -12.56 1.13
C PHE A 76 -0.03 -12.24 1.31
N ALA A 77 -0.73 -11.96 0.22
CA ALA A 77 -2.17 -11.67 0.24
C ALA A 77 -3.00 -12.93 0.57
N ASP A 78 -2.64 -14.08 0.01
CA ASP A 78 -3.31 -15.37 0.27
C ASP A 78 -3.18 -15.79 1.74
N ASN A 79 -2.01 -15.60 2.36
CA ASN A 79 -1.86 -15.82 3.80
C ASN A 79 -2.74 -14.85 4.61
N ALA A 80 -2.76 -13.57 4.26
CA ALA A 80 -3.58 -12.58 4.95
C ALA A 80 -5.08 -12.91 4.86
N ASP A 81 -5.56 -13.30 3.67
CA ASP A 81 -6.94 -13.72 3.45
C ASP A 81 -7.30 -14.94 4.34
N LYS A 82 -6.51 -16.02 4.26
CA LYS A 82 -6.73 -17.25 5.05
C LYS A 82 -6.71 -17.02 6.56
N THR A 83 -5.92 -16.07 7.03
CA THR A 83 -5.66 -15.85 8.45
C THR A 83 -6.37 -14.65 9.04
N HIS A 84 -7.15 -13.92 8.24
CA HIS A 84 -7.81 -12.66 8.60
C HIS A 84 -6.79 -11.57 9.01
N GLY A 85 -5.81 -11.31 8.15
CA GLY A 85 -4.86 -10.21 8.26
C GLY A 85 -3.53 -10.56 8.95
N ARG A 86 -3.16 -11.84 9.13
CA ARG A 86 -1.90 -12.23 9.80
C ARG A 86 -0.70 -12.32 8.85
N SER A 87 -0.54 -11.28 8.04
CA SER A 87 0.71 -11.00 7.30
C SER A 87 1.32 -9.70 7.82
N MET A 88 2.62 -9.71 8.10
CA MET A 88 3.33 -8.59 8.73
C MET A 88 4.54 -8.18 7.90
N ILE A 89 4.84 -6.89 7.88
CA ILE A 89 6.09 -6.36 7.32
C ILE A 89 6.88 -5.69 8.44
N ILE A 90 8.08 -6.22 8.70
CA ILE A 90 9.05 -5.66 9.62
C ILE A 90 9.98 -4.73 8.83
N VAL A 91 10.08 -3.46 9.21
CA VAL A 91 10.83 -2.44 8.46
C VAL A 91 11.64 -1.52 9.37
N GLY A 92 12.83 -1.12 8.93
CA GLY A 92 13.72 -0.23 9.69
C GLY A 92 14.48 0.78 8.83
N ALA A 93 15.62 1.24 9.34
CA ALA A 93 16.43 2.32 8.76
C ALA A 93 16.84 2.10 7.28
N GLY A 94 16.97 0.85 6.83
CA GLY A 94 17.33 0.52 5.45
C GLY A 94 16.38 1.09 4.39
N LEU A 95 15.11 1.28 4.72
CA LEU A 95 14.13 1.98 3.87
C LEU A 95 13.82 3.39 4.36
N ASN A 96 13.94 3.64 5.67
CA ASN A 96 13.55 4.89 6.31
C ASN A 96 14.57 6.02 6.16
N HIS A 97 15.86 5.72 5.98
CA HIS A 97 16.90 6.75 5.90
C HIS A 97 17.17 7.23 4.46
N TRP A 98 16.24 6.98 3.54
CA TRP A 98 16.28 7.52 2.17
C TRP A 98 15.55 8.86 2.10
N TYR A 99 15.96 9.74 1.17
CA TYR A 99 15.28 11.02 0.96
C TYR A 99 13.78 10.86 0.66
N HIS A 100 13.41 9.80 -0.08
CA HIS A 100 12.02 9.42 -0.37
C HIS A 100 11.51 8.30 0.55
N LEU A 101 11.86 8.35 1.85
CA LEU A 101 11.42 7.36 2.85
C LEU A 101 9.91 7.18 2.90
N ASP A 102 9.17 8.25 2.64
CA ASP A 102 7.72 8.30 2.67
C ASP A 102 7.11 7.46 1.55
N MET A 103 7.73 7.43 0.38
CA MET A 103 7.32 6.58 -0.73
C MET A 103 7.56 5.10 -0.42
N ASN A 104 8.72 4.77 0.16
CA ASN A 104 9.00 3.41 0.63
C ASN A 104 7.96 2.96 1.65
N TYR A 105 7.63 3.81 2.62
CA TYR A 105 6.69 3.50 3.69
C TYR A 105 5.27 3.33 3.17
N ARG A 106 4.78 4.28 2.36
CA ARG A 106 3.42 4.24 1.81
C ARG A 106 3.21 3.02 0.90
N GLY A 107 4.25 2.57 0.19
CA GLY A 107 4.21 1.32 -0.57
C GLY A 107 3.91 0.10 0.32
N LEU A 108 4.69 -0.08 1.39
CA LEU A 108 4.50 -1.19 2.34
C LEU A 108 3.17 -1.07 3.12
N ILE A 109 2.81 0.14 3.53
CA ILE A 109 1.57 0.41 4.26
C ILE A 109 0.35 0.10 3.38
N ASN A 110 0.36 0.49 2.10
CA ASN A 110 -0.74 0.16 1.19
C ASN A 110 -0.93 -1.36 1.05
N MET A 111 0.15 -2.15 0.95
CA MET A 111 0.04 -3.61 0.90
C MET A 111 -0.68 -4.17 2.13
N LEU A 112 -0.31 -3.69 3.32
CA LEU A 112 -0.92 -4.12 4.58
C LEU A 112 -2.38 -3.68 4.71
N ILE A 113 -2.72 -2.47 4.25
CA ILE A 113 -4.10 -1.97 4.25
C ILE A 113 -4.96 -2.78 3.28
N PHE A 114 -4.48 -3.04 2.06
CA PHE A 114 -5.21 -3.82 1.06
C PHE A 114 -5.47 -5.26 1.52
N CYS A 115 -4.57 -5.81 2.33
CA CYS A 115 -4.70 -7.15 2.91
C CYS A 115 -5.38 -7.18 4.29
N GLY A 116 -5.86 -6.04 4.82
CA GLY A 116 -6.53 -5.98 6.12
C GLY A 116 -5.64 -6.34 7.32
N CYS A 117 -4.32 -6.19 7.21
CA CYS A 117 -3.38 -6.64 8.22
C CYS A 117 -3.22 -5.69 9.42
N VAL A 118 -3.49 -4.40 9.22
CA VAL A 118 -3.29 -3.38 10.25
C VAL A 118 -4.33 -3.54 11.37
N GLY A 119 -3.86 -3.69 12.60
CA GLY A 119 -4.72 -3.85 13.78
C GLY A 119 -5.04 -5.30 14.15
N GLN A 120 -4.52 -6.28 13.40
CA GLN A 120 -4.68 -7.71 13.70
C GLN A 120 -3.45 -8.28 14.41
N SER A 121 -3.65 -9.13 15.42
CA SER A 121 -2.54 -9.83 16.09
C SER A 121 -1.84 -10.77 15.11
N GLY A 122 -0.52 -10.66 15.01
CA GLY A 122 0.27 -11.38 14.00
C GLY A 122 0.30 -10.72 12.62
N GLY A 123 -0.28 -9.51 12.47
CA GLY A 123 -0.31 -8.74 11.23
C GLY A 123 0.17 -7.30 11.41
N GLY A 124 0.39 -6.63 10.27
CA GLY A 124 0.49 -5.17 10.23
C GLY A 124 1.89 -4.61 9.98
N TRP A 125 2.03 -3.32 10.30
CA TRP A 125 3.24 -2.53 10.07
C TRP A 125 4.08 -2.52 11.34
N ALA A 126 5.24 -3.19 11.28
CA ALA A 126 6.13 -3.37 12.41
C ALA A 126 7.43 -2.60 12.16
N HIS A 127 7.41 -1.31 12.46
CA HIS A 127 8.56 -0.44 12.30
C HIS A 127 9.45 -0.43 13.54
N TYR A 128 10.75 -0.63 13.32
CA TYR A 128 11.76 -0.59 14.37
C TYR A 128 12.97 0.26 13.94
N VAL A 129 13.27 1.29 14.74
CA VAL A 129 14.46 2.15 14.58
C VAL A 129 15.10 2.40 15.95
N GLY A 130 14.97 3.60 16.51
CA GLY A 130 15.40 3.93 17.86
C GLY A 130 14.45 3.41 18.92
N GLN A 131 14.67 3.84 20.15
CA GLN A 131 13.81 3.51 21.28
C GLN A 131 12.84 4.68 21.53
N GLU A 132 11.88 4.91 20.63
CA GLU A 132 10.94 6.02 20.75
C GLU A 132 9.81 5.76 21.76
N LYS A 133 9.42 4.49 21.93
CA LYS A 133 8.36 4.10 22.86
C LYS A 133 8.93 3.78 24.24
N THR A 134 9.09 4.81 25.06
CA THR A 134 9.41 4.65 26.48
C THR A 134 8.15 4.27 27.26
N ALA A 135 8.10 3.06 27.82
CA ALA A 135 7.02 2.66 28.71
C ALA A 135 7.25 3.25 30.12
N SER A 136 6.24 3.91 30.68
CA SER A 136 6.27 4.33 32.09
C SER A 136 6.16 3.11 33.02
N ALA A 137 6.68 3.23 34.24
CA ALA A 137 6.58 2.17 35.25
C ALA A 137 5.14 1.66 35.43
N ASN A 138 4.14 2.57 35.42
CA ASN A 138 2.72 2.20 35.51
C ASN A 138 2.23 1.35 34.33
N ARG A 139 2.74 1.57 33.11
CA ARG A 139 2.39 0.75 31.95
C ARG A 139 3.10 -0.61 31.97
N LEU A 140 4.32 -0.66 32.49
CA LEU A 140 5.05 -1.91 32.69
C LEU A 140 4.40 -2.78 33.77
N ALA A 141 3.94 -2.16 34.86
CA ALA A 141 3.17 -2.82 35.91
C ALA A 141 1.82 -3.34 35.37
N ALA A 142 1.07 -2.52 34.62
CA ALA A 142 -0.20 -2.92 34.02
C ALA A 142 -0.05 -4.05 32.97
N ALA A 143 1.13 -4.19 32.36
CA ALA A 143 1.45 -5.28 31.44
C ALA A 143 2.06 -6.51 32.13
N GLY A 144 2.21 -6.50 33.47
CA GLY A 144 2.80 -7.61 34.24
C GLY A 144 4.31 -7.79 34.03
N VAL A 145 5.00 -6.75 33.55
CA VAL A 145 6.44 -6.78 33.22
C VAL A 145 7.31 -6.35 34.40
N CYS A 146 6.78 -5.53 35.31
CA CYS A 146 7.42 -5.19 36.59
C CYS A 146 6.44 -5.50 37.74
N PRO A 147 6.96 -5.96 38.92
CA PRO A 147 6.13 -6.12 40.12
C PRO A 147 5.55 -4.78 40.60
#